data_AF-A0A7S8EUH8-F1
#
_entry.id   AF-A0A7S8EUH8-F1
#
_cell.length_a   1.000
_cell.length_b   1.000
_cell.length_c   1.000
_cell.angle_alpha   90.00
_cell.angle_beta   90.00
_cell.angle_gamma   90.00
#
_symmetry.space_group_name_H-M   'P 1'
#
loop_
_entity.id
_entity.type
_entity.pdbx_description
1 polymer ?
#
loop_
_entity_poly.entity_id
_entity_poly.type
_entity_poly.pdbx_seq_one_letter_code
_entity_poly.pdbx_strand_id
1 'polypeptide(L)'
;MNSAVKSMIGIGALFASVTLAAVACADEPAPSRPPIDKCVWEKLVDQKVRLAAWAQRCDFGFRKIHFEFAGNALAIKYSDGGDAEPLVELFDIHPGETAEAALQRLFLEKTDKAISARCVLTPYTEGTKPAGIKRYTFSPDAAYTKELKALANPDEIPEPPCGEWGVAPDGIQYFEVPAGEGRKLLFVRVGQDEPLFDEQTLRVLPAG
;
A
#
# COMPACT_ATOMS: atom_id res chain seq x y z
N MET A 1 45.90 54.45 58.59
CA MET A 1 46.73 53.26 58.88
C MET A 1 45.93 52.03 58.49
N ASN A 2 46.52 51.21 57.61
CA ASN A 2 46.20 49.81 57.24
C ASN A 2 44.78 49.52 56.70
N SER A 3 44.58 49.43 55.38
CA SER A 3 44.89 48.30 54.47
C SER A 3 43.93 47.12 54.59
N ALA A 4 43.12 46.90 53.54
CA ALA A 4 42.68 45.57 53.10
C ALA A 4 42.09 45.67 51.68
N VAL A 5 42.92 45.34 50.70
CA VAL A 5 42.53 45.03 49.31
C VAL A 5 41.78 43.70 49.30
N LYS A 6 40.64 43.63 48.60
CA LYS A 6 40.14 42.37 48.02
C LYS A 6 39.52 42.64 46.64
N SER A 7 40.20 42.08 45.64
CA SER A 7 39.79 41.93 44.25
C SER A 7 39.16 40.55 44.06
N MET A 8 38.09 40.44 43.27
CA MET A 8 37.55 39.24 42.59
C MET A 8 36.36 39.76 41.73
N ILE A 9 36.51 40.00 40.42
CA ILE A 9 36.45 39.05 39.29
C ILE A 9 35.18 38.18 39.30
N GLY A 10 34.37 38.25 38.23
CA GLY A 10 33.67 37.06 37.75
C GLY A 10 32.24 37.20 37.22
N ILE A 11 32.14 37.57 35.94
CA ILE A 11 31.34 36.89 34.90
C ILE A 11 29.80 36.91 35.05
N GLY A 12 29.17 37.74 34.21
CA GLY A 12 27.78 37.58 33.82
C GLY A 12 27.60 36.36 32.91
N ALA A 13 26.65 35.50 33.26
CA ALA A 13 26.20 34.42 32.40
C ALA A 13 24.89 34.84 31.71
N LEU A 14 24.96 35.16 30.42
CA LEU A 14 23.80 35.17 29.55
C LEU A 14 23.33 33.71 29.39
N PHE A 15 22.15 33.40 29.91
CA PHE A 15 21.45 32.16 29.55
C PHE A 15 20.84 32.34 28.15
N ALA A 16 21.55 31.86 27.13
CA ALA A 16 20.96 31.64 25.81
C ALA A 16 20.13 30.34 25.86
N SER A 17 18.81 30.47 26.05
CA SER A 17 17.88 29.36 25.93
C SER A 17 17.76 28.94 24.46
N VAL A 18 18.49 27.91 24.06
CA VAL A 18 18.27 27.24 22.77
C VAL A 18 16.99 26.41 22.88
N THR A 19 15.91 26.89 22.28
CA THR A 19 14.72 26.08 22.04
C THR A 19 15.04 25.08 20.93
N LEU A 20 15.37 23.84 21.30
CA LEU A 20 15.33 22.71 20.38
C LEU A 20 13.87 22.51 19.96
N ALA A 21 13.52 22.97 18.75
CA ALA A 21 12.32 22.54 18.08
C ALA A 21 12.48 21.05 17.79
N ALA A 22 11.92 20.20 18.65
CA ALA A 22 11.70 18.81 18.34
C ALA A 22 10.71 18.77 17.17
N VAL A 23 11.24 18.65 15.96
CA VAL A 23 10.46 18.23 14.81
C VAL A 23 9.93 16.85 15.20
N ALA A 24 8.64 16.76 15.49
CA ALA A 24 7.98 15.49 15.70
C ALA A 24 8.16 14.70 14.39
N CYS A 25 9.11 13.77 14.37
CA CYS A 25 9.08 12.68 13.44
C CYS A 25 7.71 12.02 13.65
N ALA A 26 6.79 12.20 12.70
CA ALA A 26 5.58 11.40 12.70
C ALA A 26 6.02 9.94 12.84
N ASP A 27 5.61 9.29 13.91
CA ASP A 27 5.96 7.90 14.18
C ASP A 27 5.70 7.10 12.90
N GLU A 28 6.73 6.39 12.42
CA GLU A 28 6.54 5.55 11.25
C GLU A 28 5.45 4.52 11.57
N PRO A 29 4.47 4.32 10.67
CA PRO A 29 3.34 3.46 10.97
C PRO A 29 3.84 2.05 11.26
N ALA A 30 3.57 1.56 12.47
CA ALA A 30 3.74 0.16 12.84
C ALA A 30 2.61 -0.68 12.20
N PRO A 31 2.79 -2.01 12.09
CA PRO A 31 1.70 -2.89 11.69
C PRO A 31 0.45 -2.71 12.56
N SER A 32 -0.71 -2.67 11.91
CA SER A 32 -2.05 -2.50 12.47
C SER A 32 -2.56 -3.74 13.23
N ARG A 33 -1.88 -4.88 13.09
CA ARG A 33 -2.28 -6.18 13.65
C ARG A 33 -1.06 -7.03 14.05
N PRO A 34 -1.21 -7.99 14.98
CA PRO A 34 -0.15 -8.95 15.30
C PRO A 34 0.23 -9.80 14.07
N PRO A 35 1.45 -10.34 14.02
CA PRO A 35 1.80 -11.30 12.99
C PRO A 35 1.07 -12.63 13.20
N ILE A 36 0.91 -13.39 12.12
CA ILE A 36 0.38 -14.76 12.12
C ILE A 36 1.33 -15.67 12.91
N ASP A 37 0.82 -16.78 13.44
CA ASP A 37 1.66 -17.81 14.07
C ASP A 37 2.82 -18.21 13.13
N LYS A 38 4.04 -18.27 13.69
CA LYS A 38 5.31 -18.55 12.98
C LYS A 38 5.73 -17.50 11.95
N CYS A 39 5.12 -16.32 11.98
CA CYS A 39 5.51 -15.17 11.18
C CYS A 39 6.07 -14.05 12.04
N VAL A 40 6.84 -13.17 11.40
CA VAL A 40 7.30 -11.91 11.99
C VAL A 40 7.10 -10.78 10.99
N TRP A 41 6.74 -9.60 11.50
CA TRP A 41 6.65 -8.40 10.70
C TRP A 41 8.05 -7.89 10.32
N GLU A 42 8.23 -7.60 9.05
CA GLU A 42 9.43 -6.99 8.50
C GLU A 42 9.04 -5.75 7.69
N LYS A 43 9.80 -4.68 7.90
CA LYS A 43 9.65 -3.46 7.11
C LYS A 43 10.49 -3.58 5.85
N LEU A 44 9.84 -3.42 4.71
CA LEU A 44 10.47 -3.43 3.40
C LEU A 44 10.38 -2.04 2.79
N VAL A 45 11.49 -1.55 2.25
CA VAL A 45 11.60 -0.23 1.64
C VAL A 45 12.45 -0.34 0.39
N ASP A 46 11.94 0.15 -0.73
CA ASP A 46 12.71 0.25 -1.97
C ASP A 46 12.47 1.60 -2.64
N GLN A 47 13.55 2.37 -2.82
CA GLN A 47 13.50 3.72 -3.41
C GLN A 47 13.32 3.70 -4.92
N LYS A 48 13.67 2.60 -5.60
CA LYS A 48 13.52 2.46 -7.05
C LYS A 48 12.06 2.15 -7.40
N VAL A 49 11.43 1.22 -6.68
CA VAL A 49 9.99 0.93 -6.78
C VAL A 49 9.18 2.06 -6.16
N ARG A 50 9.76 2.79 -5.19
CA ARG A 50 9.14 3.88 -4.43
C ARG A 50 8.02 3.40 -3.52
N LEU A 51 8.23 2.29 -2.83
CA LEU A 51 7.30 1.73 -1.87
C LEU A 51 7.99 1.44 -0.54
N ALA A 52 7.33 1.79 0.55
CA ALA A 52 7.54 1.21 1.87
C ALA A 52 6.30 0.41 2.27
N ALA A 53 6.50 -0.77 2.85
CA ALA A 53 5.44 -1.65 3.30
C ALA A 53 5.91 -2.48 4.50
N TRP A 54 4.97 -2.90 5.34
CA TRP A 54 5.20 -3.99 6.29
C TRP A 54 4.69 -5.30 5.70
N ALA A 55 5.52 -6.32 5.70
CA ALA A 55 5.19 -7.66 5.22
C ALA A 55 5.67 -8.72 6.20
N GLN A 56 5.00 -9.86 6.21
CA GLN A 56 5.32 -10.96 7.09
C GLN A 56 6.33 -11.88 6.42
N ARG A 57 7.39 -12.22 7.15
CA ARG A 57 8.25 -13.36 6.84
C ARG A 57 7.85 -14.53 7.72
N CYS A 58 7.53 -15.66 7.10
CA CYS A 58 6.99 -16.82 7.78
C CYS A 58 7.85 -18.07 7.57
N ASP A 59 7.93 -18.91 8.60
CA ASP A 59 8.59 -20.23 8.53
C ASP A 59 7.65 -21.32 9.05
N PHE A 60 6.99 -22.03 8.13
CA PHE A 60 6.10 -23.15 8.45
C PHE A 60 6.83 -24.50 8.42
N GLY A 61 8.17 -24.50 8.43
CA GLY A 61 9.01 -25.70 8.37
C GLY A 61 9.19 -26.22 6.94
N PHE A 62 8.12 -26.69 6.30
CA PHE A 62 8.18 -27.24 4.93
C PHE A 62 8.10 -26.17 3.84
N ARG A 63 7.54 -25.01 4.16
CA ARG A 63 7.44 -23.84 3.27
C ARG A 63 7.74 -22.58 4.06
N LYS A 64 8.58 -21.73 3.49
CA LYS A 64 8.86 -20.38 3.99
C LYS A 64 8.26 -19.37 3.03
N ILE A 65 7.75 -18.30 3.59
CA ILE A 65 7.18 -17.18 2.84
C ILE A 65 8.04 -15.95 3.15
N HIS A 66 8.45 -15.25 2.10
CA HIS A 66 9.06 -13.95 2.22
C HIS A 66 8.55 -13.04 1.11
N PHE A 67 8.81 -11.75 1.27
CA PHE A 67 8.49 -10.74 0.29
C PHE A 67 9.75 -10.13 -0.29
N GLU A 68 9.69 -9.80 -1.57
CA GLU A 68 10.76 -9.12 -2.29
C GLU A 68 10.18 -8.07 -3.23
N PHE A 69 11.02 -7.11 -3.63
CA PHE A 69 10.67 -6.18 -4.69
C PHE A 69 11.08 -6.75 -6.05
N ALA A 70 10.10 -6.96 -6.93
CA ALA A 70 10.29 -7.50 -8.27
C ALA A 70 9.59 -6.60 -9.29
N GLY A 71 10.33 -6.11 -10.28
CA GLY A 71 9.80 -5.16 -11.27
C GLY A 71 9.31 -3.87 -10.62
N ASN A 72 8.01 -3.60 -10.75
CA ASN A 72 7.31 -2.46 -10.15
C ASN A 72 6.46 -2.85 -8.92
N ALA A 73 6.72 -4.00 -8.31
CA ALA A 73 5.82 -4.58 -7.32
C ALA A 73 6.54 -5.04 -6.05
N LEU A 74 5.77 -5.06 -4.95
CA LEU A 74 6.03 -5.92 -3.80
C LEU A 74 5.41 -7.29 -4.12
N ALA A 75 6.24 -8.33 -4.12
CA ALA A 75 5.87 -9.67 -4.52
C ALA A 75 6.08 -10.69 -3.40
N ILE A 76 5.20 -11.68 -3.31
CA ILE A 76 5.32 -12.81 -2.41
C ILE A 76 6.15 -13.92 -3.08
N LYS A 77 7.01 -14.57 -2.29
CA LYS A 77 7.87 -15.66 -2.76
C LYS A 77 7.85 -16.83 -1.79
N TYR A 78 7.68 -18.03 -2.35
CA TYR A 78 7.70 -19.29 -1.62
C TYR A 78 9.03 -20.01 -1.78
N SER A 79 9.50 -20.65 -0.70
CA SER A 79 10.78 -21.37 -0.71
C SER A 79 10.78 -22.69 -1.48
N ASP A 80 9.60 -23.23 -1.79
CA ASP A 80 9.43 -24.53 -2.44
C ASP A 80 9.23 -24.43 -3.97
N GLY A 81 9.33 -23.23 -4.55
CA GLY A 81 9.36 -23.01 -5.98
C GLY A 81 8.39 -21.92 -6.45
N GLY A 82 8.19 -21.84 -7.77
CA GLY A 82 7.36 -20.82 -8.42
C GLY A 82 8.09 -19.50 -8.61
N ASP A 83 7.53 -18.60 -9.41
CA ASP A 83 8.00 -17.23 -9.55
C ASP A 83 7.48 -16.34 -8.40
N ALA A 84 8.06 -15.15 -8.24
CA ALA A 84 7.53 -14.19 -7.28
C ALA A 84 6.21 -13.62 -7.82
N GLU A 85 5.15 -13.66 -7.02
CA GLU A 85 3.82 -13.23 -7.43
C GLU A 85 3.55 -11.80 -6.93
N PRO A 86 3.24 -10.83 -7.81
CA PRO A 86 3.03 -9.45 -7.41
C PRO A 86 1.72 -9.30 -6.62
N LEU A 87 1.80 -8.76 -5.40
CA LEU A 87 0.62 -8.45 -4.57
C LEU A 87 0.34 -6.95 -4.47
N VAL A 88 1.36 -6.10 -4.56
CA VAL A 88 1.18 -4.65 -4.63
C VAL A 88 1.97 -4.11 -5.80
N GLU A 89 1.29 -3.77 -6.87
CA GLU A 89 1.89 -3.23 -8.09
C GLU A 89 1.76 -1.70 -8.15
N LEU A 90 2.83 -1.01 -8.51
CA LEU A 90 2.84 0.45 -8.61
C LEU A 90 2.85 0.90 -10.07
N PHE A 91 1.95 1.81 -10.42
CA PHE A 91 1.82 2.37 -11.76
C PHE A 91 1.92 3.88 -11.76
N ASP A 92 2.51 4.44 -12.81
CA ASP A 92 2.63 5.88 -12.99
C ASP A 92 1.32 6.51 -13.46
N ILE A 93 1.03 7.68 -12.88
CA ILE A 93 0.03 8.62 -13.38
C ILE A 93 0.77 9.59 -14.32
N HIS A 94 0.49 9.49 -15.62
CA HIS A 94 1.21 10.24 -16.66
C HIS A 94 1.02 11.76 -16.52
N PRO A 95 2.01 12.60 -16.94
CA PRO A 95 1.86 14.06 -16.96
C PRO A 95 0.52 14.54 -17.53
N GLY A 96 -0.22 15.35 -16.77
CA GLY A 96 -1.56 15.84 -17.16
C GLY A 96 -2.72 14.85 -16.97
N GLU A 97 -2.47 13.60 -16.61
CA GLU A 97 -3.48 12.57 -16.34
C GLU A 97 -4.07 12.71 -14.93
N THR A 98 -5.38 12.57 -14.79
CA THR A 98 -6.02 12.41 -13.48
C THR A 98 -5.84 10.99 -12.97
N ALA A 99 -5.97 10.76 -11.67
CA ALA A 99 -5.85 9.41 -11.13
C ALA A 99 -6.92 8.46 -11.72
N GLU A 100 -8.16 8.92 -11.86
CA GLU A 100 -9.25 8.16 -12.47
C GLU A 100 -8.98 7.84 -13.95
N ALA A 101 -8.36 8.75 -14.70
CA ALA A 101 -7.96 8.48 -16.09
C ALA A 101 -6.84 7.43 -16.16
N ALA A 102 -5.87 7.47 -15.24
CA ALA A 102 -4.81 6.47 -15.14
C ALA A 102 -5.37 5.09 -14.79
N LEU A 103 -6.32 5.02 -13.85
CA LEU A 103 -7.03 3.78 -13.52
C LEU A 103 -7.75 3.21 -14.73
N GLN A 104 -8.50 4.04 -15.46
CA GLN A 104 -9.22 3.63 -16.65
C GLN A 104 -8.27 3.12 -17.74
N ARG A 105 -7.15 3.82 -17.97
CA ARG A 105 -6.13 3.40 -18.94
C ARG A 105 -5.55 2.04 -18.58
N LEU A 106 -5.09 1.85 -17.35
CA LEU A 106 -4.51 0.58 -16.91
C LEU A 106 -5.49 -0.57 -17.03
N PHE A 107 -6.75 -0.36 -16.64
CA PHE A 107 -7.78 -1.38 -16.78
C PHE A 107 -8.01 -1.78 -18.24
N LEU A 108 -8.04 -0.82 -19.16
CA LEU A 108 -8.17 -1.09 -20.60
C LEU A 108 -6.94 -1.78 -21.22
N GLU A 109 -5.74 -1.51 -20.70
CA GLU A 109 -4.49 -2.15 -21.13
C GLU A 109 -4.38 -3.60 -20.64
N LYS A 110 -4.98 -3.90 -19.48
CA LYS A 110 -4.78 -5.16 -18.76
C LYS A 110 -5.95 -6.15 -18.87
N THR A 111 -7.11 -5.68 -19.32
CA THR A 111 -8.34 -6.47 -19.38
C THR A 111 -8.79 -6.64 -20.83
N ASP A 112 -9.33 -7.81 -21.18
CA ASP A 112 -9.91 -8.05 -22.49
C ASP A 112 -10.97 -6.98 -22.84
N LYS A 113 -10.96 -6.53 -24.09
CA LYS A 113 -11.80 -5.41 -24.54
C LYS A 113 -13.30 -5.71 -24.42
N ALA A 114 -13.72 -6.96 -24.62
CA ALA A 114 -15.14 -7.33 -24.51
C ALA A 114 -15.60 -7.33 -23.05
N ILE A 115 -14.71 -7.66 -22.11
CA ILE A 115 -14.96 -7.58 -20.67
C ILE A 115 -14.93 -6.10 -20.23
N SER A 116 -13.86 -5.38 -20.57
CA SER A 116 -13.65 -4.01 -20.09
C SER A 116 -14.73 -3.03 -20.53
N ALA A 117 -15.34 -3.26 -21.71
CA ALA A 117 -16.45 -2.46 -22.23
C ALA A 117 -17.73 -2.52 -21.38
N ARG A 118 -17.82 -3.49 -20.46
CA ARG A 118 -19.01 -3.78 -19.62
C ARG A 118 -18.76 -3.49 -18.15
N CYS A 119 -17.63 -2.87 -17.84
CA CYS A 119 -17.16 -2.62 -16.49
C CYS A 119 -16.94 -1.13 -16.28
N VAL A 120 -17.27 -0.66 -15.08
CA VAL A 120 -17.21 0.74 -14.70
C VAL A 120 -16.34 0.93 -13.47
N LEU A 121 -15.60 2.04 -13.44
CA LEU A 121 -14.83 2.45 -12.27
C LEU A 121 -15.78 2.84 -11.14
N THR A 122 -15.63 2.20 -9.98
CA THR A 122 -16.44 2.43 -8.79
C THR A 122 -15.56 2.71 -7.57
N PRO A 123 -16.02 3.52 -6.59
CA PRO A 123 -15.34 3.61 -5.31
C PRO A 123 -15.33 2.25 -4.60
N TYR A 124 -14.19 1.86 -4.04
CA TYR A 124 -14.10 0.69 -3.17
C TYR A 124 -14.28 1.13 -1.72
N THR A 125 -15.29 0.59 -1.04
CA THR A 125 -15.77 1.09 0.26
C THR A 125 -15.59 0.13 1.42
N GLU A 126 -15.04 -1.06 1.17
CA GLU A 126 -14.84 -2.07 2.20
C GLU A 126 -13.53 -1.86 2.97
N GLY A 127 -13.53 -2.32 4.23
CA GLY A 127 -12.36 -2.26 5.11
C GLY A 127 -12.00 -0.86 5.61
N THR A 128 -10.99 -0.83 6.48
CA THR A 128 -10.41 0.43 6.98
C THR A 128 -9.41 0.97 5.96
N LYS A 129 -9.46 2.28 5.71
CA LYS A 129 -8.60 2.95 4.74
C LYS A 129 -7.79 4.05 5.42
N PRO A 130 -6.46 4.13 5.19
CA PRO A 130 -5.65 5.23 5.70
C PRO A 130 -6.12 6.60 5.20
N ALA A 131 -5.89 7.64 6.00
CA ALA A 131 -6.21 9.02 5.64
C ALA A 131 -5.46 9.46 4.38
N GLY A 132 -6.12 10.24 3.52
CA GLY A 132 -5.52 10.73 2.27
C GLY A 132 -5.45 9.70 1.15
N ILE A 133 -5.92 8.47 1.33
CA ILE A 133 -6.02 7.48 0.26
C ILE A 133 -7.44 7.47 -0.31
N LYS A 134 -7.58 7.35 -1.63
CA LYS A 134 -8.84 6.95 -2.28
C LYS A 134 -8.70 5.51 -2.79
N ARG A 135 -9.76 4.71 -2.65
CA ARG A 135 -9.78 3.34 -3.15
C ARG A 135 -10.84 3.17 -4.23
N TYR A 136 -10.52 2.39 -5.24
CA TYR A 136 -11.39 2.13 -6.39
C TYR A 136 -11.34 0.66 -6.80
N THR A 137 -12.34 0.22 -7.54
CA THR A 137 -12.36 -1.08 -8.24
C THR A 137 -13.10 -0.93 -9.57
N PHE A 138 -13.09 -1.98 -10.39
CA PHE A 138 -13.96 -2.07 -11.56
C PHE A 138 -15.03 -3.11 -11.31
N SER A 139 -16.28 -2.69 -11.43
CA SER A 139 -17.46 -3.53 -11.21
C SER A 139 -18.27 -3.64 -12.50
N PRO A 140 -18.99 -4.75 -12.71
CA PRO A 140 -19.87 -4.88 -13.86
C PRO A 140 -20.91 -3.76 -13.87
N ASP A 141 -21.23 -3.24 -15.05
CA ASP A 141 -22.32 -2.28 -15.21
C ASP A 141 -23.68 -2.90 -14.82
N ALA A 142 -24.73 -2.08 -14.80
CA ALA A 142 -26.05 -2.53 -14.37
C ALA A 142 -26.65 -3.63 -15.26
N ALA A 143 -26.37 -3.61 -16.57
CA ALA A 143 -26.87 -4.62 -17.50
C ALA A 143 -26.12 -5.93 -17.32
N TYR A 144 -24.80 -5.87 -17.25
CA TYR A 144 -23.96 -7.04 -17.04
C TYR A 144 -24.20 -7.67 -15.65
N THR A 145 -24.36 -6.86 -14.61
CA THR A 145 -24.76 -7.33 -13.28
C THR A 145 -26.05 -8.15 -13.31
N LYS A 146 -27.04 -7.74 -14.11
CA LYS A 146 -28.30 -8.47 -14.25
C LYS A 146 -28.11 -9.82 -14.94
N GLU A 147 -27.28 -9.87 -15.97
CA GLU A 147 -26.94 -11.12 -16.67
C GLU A 147 -26.21 -12.11 -15.74
N LEU A 148 -25.20 -11.63 -15.01
CA LEU A 148 -24.45 -12.44 -14.05
C LEU A 148 -25.36 -13.04 -12.97
N LYS A 149 -26.29 -12.24 -12.43
CA LYS A 149 -27.27 -12.72 -11.45
C LYS A 149 -28.21 -13.79 -12.00
N ALA A 150 -28.53 -13.75 -13.29
CA ALA A 150 -29.37 -14.77 -13.91
C ALA A 150 -28.65 -16.10 -14.13
N LEU A 151 -27.32 -16.06 -14.20
CA LEU A 151 -26.45 -17.23 -14.40
C LEU A 151 -25.80 -17.73 -13.10
N ALA A 152 -26.00 -17.03 -11.99
CA ALA A 152 -25.34 -17.33 -10.73
C ALA A 152 -25.75 -18.71 -10.20
N ASN A 153 -24.75 -19.55 -9.95
CA ASN A 153 -24.90 -20.80 -9.20
C ASN A 153 -24.35 -20.57 -7.78
N PRO A 154 -25.17 -20.74 -6.71
CA PRO A 154 -24.70 -20.55 -5.34
C PRO A 154 -23.64 -21.56 -4.90
N ASP A 155 -23.51 -22.69 -5.59
CA ASP A 155 -22.54 -23.74 -5.28
C ASP A 155 -21.19 -23.54 -5.99
N GLU A 156 -21.03 -22.48 -6.77
CA GLU A 156 -19.83 -22.17 -7.54
C GLU A 156 -19.28 -20.78 -7.21
N ILE A 157 -17.95 -20.67 -7.15
CA ILE A 157 -17.27 -19.38 -7.12
C ILE A 157 -17.25 -18.88 -8.58
N PRO A 158 -17.91 -17.77 -8.91
CA PRO A 158 -17.92 -17.27 -10.27
C PRO A 158 -16.55 -16.70 -10.64
N GLU A 159 -16.25 -16.70 -11.93
CA GLU A 159 -15.10 -15.97 -12.47
C GLU A 159 -15.23 -14.46 -12.18
N PRO A 160 -14.11 -13.74 -11.98
CA PRO A 160 -14.12 -12.29 -11.80
C PRO A 160 -14.82 -11.58 -12.98
N PRO A 161 -15.94 -10.88 -12.73
CA PRO A 161 -16.77 -10.37 -13.82
C PRO A 161 -16.06 -9.28 -14.64
N CYS A 162 -15.11 -8.57 -14.03
CA CYS A 162 -14.30 -7.55 -14.70
C CYS A 162 -12.86 -8.01 -14.92
N GLY A 163 -12.63 -9.32 -14.96
CA GLY A 163 -11.31 -9.92 -15.05
C GLY A 163 -10.43 -9.65 -13.82
N GLU A 164 -9.15 -10.00 -13.94
CA GLU A 164 -8.17 -9.99 -12.85
C GLU A 164 -7.89 -8.62 -12.21
N TRP A 165 -8.36 -7.53 -12.83
CA TRP A 165 -8.11 -6.15 -12.42
C TRP A 165 -9.37 -5.43 -11.90
N GLY A 166 -10.48 -6.15 -11.78
CA GLY A 166 -11.72 -5.63 -11.21
C GLY A 166 -12.04 -6.22 -9.83
N VAL A 167 -13.32 -6.29 -9.51
CA VAL A 167 -13.79 -7.01 -8.32
C VAL A 167 -13.46 -8.50 -8.41
N ALA A 168 -12.89 -9.06 -7.34
CA ALA A 168 -12.66 -10.49 -7.19
C ALA A 168 -13.77 -11.10 -6.33
N PRO A 169 -14.45 -12.18 -6.77
CA PRO A 169 -15.56 -12.80 -6.03
C PRO A 169 -15.14 -13.48 -4.73
N ASP A 170 -13.90 -13.94 -4.64
CA ASP A 170 -13.38 -14.76 -3.55
C ASP A 170 -12.15 -14.15 -2.85
N GLY A 171 -11.76 -12.93 -3.19
CA GLY A 171 -10.61 -12.26 -2.59
C GLY A 171 -10.76 -10.75 -2.52
N ILE A 172 -9.93 -10.12 -1.69
CA ILE A 172 -9.89 -8.67 -1.57
C ILE A 172 -8.82 -8.11 -2.50
N GLN A 173 -9.27 -7.32 -3.47
CA GLN A 173 -8.38 -6.52 -4.30
C GLN A 173 -9.02 -5.19 -4.72
N TYR A 174 -8.18 -4.17 -4.86
CA TYR A 174 -8.61 -2.82 -5.20
C TYR A 174 -7.41 -1.98 -5.66
N PHE A 175 -7.71 -0.83 -6.24
CA PHE A 175 -6.71 0.21 -6.48
C PHE A 175 -6.65 1.19 -5.33
N GLU A 176 -5.44 1.67 -5.01
CA GLU A 176 -5.23 2.82 -4.14
C GLU A 176 -4.65 4.00 -4.91
N VAL A 177 -5.19 5.18 -4.64
CA VAL A 177 -4.66 6.46 -5.11
C VAL A 177 -4.29 7.26 -3.87
N PRO A 178 -3.01 7.22 -3.44
CA PRO A 178 -2.52 8.08 -2.37
C PRO A 178 -2.56 9.54 -2.78
N ALA A 179 -2.93 10.43 -1.86
CA ALA A 179 -2.78 11.86 -2.06
C ALA A 179 -1.30 12.26 -2.09
N GLY A 180 -1.00 13.31 -2.86
CA GLY A 180 0.32 13.95 -2.88
C GLY A 180 1.08 13.78 -4.19
N GLU A 181 2.34 14.18 -4.15
CA GLU A 181 3.20 14.34 -5.34
C GLU A 181 3.81 13.01 -5.83
N GLY A 182 3.44 11.89 -5.20
CA GLY A 182 3.93 10.56 -5.54
C GLY A 182 3.68 10.20 -7.02
N ARG A 183 2.57 10.68 -7.58
CA ARG A 183 2.10 10.40 -8.95
C ARG A 183 2.09 8.90 -9.29
N LYS A 184 1.83 8.08 -8.28
CA LYS A 184 1.64 6.64 -8.41
C LYS A 184 0.23 6.27 -7.98
N LEU A 185 -0.28 5.21 -8.57
CA LEU A 185 -1.39 4.44 -8.02
C LEU A 185 -0.90 3.03 -7.73
N LEU A 186 -1.56 2.35 -6.80
CA LEU A 186 -1.27 0.97 -6.45
C LEU A 186 -2.42 0.11 -6.91
N PHE A 187 -2.12 -1.10 -7.36
CA PHE A 187 -3.08 -2.19 -7.38
C PHE A 187 -2.71 -3.18 -6.28
N VAL A 188 -3.63 -3.39 -5.35
CA VAL A 188 -3.40 -4.13 -4.10
C VAL A 188 -4.25 -5.40 -4.13
N ARG A 189 -3.59 -6.55 -4.12
CA ARG A 189 -4.18 -7.88 -3.95
C ARG A 189 -3.90 -8.35 -2.53
N VAL A 190 -4.88 -8.15 -1.65
CA VAL A 190 -4.77 -8.53 -0.24
C VAL A 190 -4.87 -10.06 -0.09
N GLY A 191 -5.65 -10.70 -0.97
CA GLY A 191 -5.89 -12.14 -0.97
C GLY A 191 -7.24 -12.51 -0.31
N GLN A 192 -7.44 -13.81 -0.09
CA GLN A 192 -8.68 -14.36 0.48
C GLN A 192 -8.57 -14.57 2.00
N ASP A 193 -7.38 -15.01 2.44
CA ASP A 193 -7.08 -15.36 3.82
C ASP A 193 -6.47 -14.18 4.60
N GLU A 194 -5.95 -14.48 5.80
CA GLU A 194 -5.25 -13.51 6.64
C GLU A 194 -4.08 -12.86 5.87
N PRO A 195 -4.04 -11.52 5.75
CA PRO A 195 -3.11 -10.91 4.81
C PRO A 195 -1.67 -10.94 5.31
N LEU A 196 -0.77 -11.36 4.42
CA LEU A 196 0.67 -11.51 4.68
C LEU A 196 1.46 -10.21 4.53
N PHE A 197 0.82 -9.11 4.13
CA PHE A 197 1.36 -7.75 4.24
C PHE A 197 0.29 -6.82 4.81
N ASP A 198 0.72 -5.74 5.47
CA ASP A 198 -0.21 -4.78 6.04
C ASP A 198 -0.57 -3.69 5.05
N GLU A 199 -1.74 -3.84 4.44
CA GLU A 199 -2.33 -2.94 3.47
C GLU A 199 -2.59 -1.53 4.01
N GLN A 200 -2.66 -1.35 5.34
CA GLN A 200 -2.83 -0.03 5.96
C GLN A 200 -1.51 0.73 6.11
N THR A 201 -0.38 0.06 5.89
CA THR A 201 0.97 0.63 6.04
C THR A 201 1.64 0.96 4.71
N LEU A 202 0.98 0.68 3.58
CA LEU A 202 1.52 0.96 2.26
C LEU A 202 1.77 2.46 2.10
N ARG A 203 3.00 2.81 1.75
CA ARG A 203 3.42 4.21 1.55
C ARG A 203 4.23 4.36 0.27
N VAL A 204 3.70 5.17 -0.65
CA VAL A 204 4.46 5.64 -1.81
C VAL A 204 5.50 6.64 -1.36
N LEU A 205 6.75 6.40 -1.74
CA LEU A 205 7.88 7.28 -1.43
C LEU A 205 7.98 8.41 -2.47
N PRO A 206 8.50 9.58 -2.11
CA PRO A 206 8.81 10.65 -3.07
C PRO A 206 9.73 10.17 -4.19
N ALA A 207 9.77 10.90 -5.31
CA ALA A 207 10.82 10.68 -6.29
C ALA A 207 12.15 11.13 -5.66
N GLY A 208 13.19 10.30 -5.79
CA GLY A 208 14.55 10.62 -5.36
C GLY A 208 15.27 11.58 -6.29
#